data_AF-A0A9W7MLF9-F1
#
_entry.id   AF-A0A9W7MLF9-F1
#
_cell.length_a   1.000
_cell.length_b   1.000
_cell.length_c   1.000
_cell.angle_alpha   90.00
_cell.angle_beta   90.00
_cell.angle_gamma   90.00
#
_symmetry.space_group_name_H-M   'P 1'
#
loop_
_entity.id
_entity.type
_entity.pdbx_description
1 polymer ?
#
loop_
_entity_poly.entity_id
_entity_poly.type
_entity_poly.pdbx_seq_one_letter_code
_entity_poly.pdbx_strand_id
1 'polypeptide(L)'
;MRRHNADGAMEYWLESADLMDIRKEAGVKDPYWNPPPGWKLGDNPTQDPVCARELKELREEIAKLKTSMMENRKTEKNLALVTTPNSAAASQNMVHEANMLLPLKEKYMDLMKLKDKLEGQLGEIGKSLSGVEVIEDYRLLL
;
A
#
# COMPACT_ATOMS: atom_id res chain seq x y z
N MET A 1 -16.18 22.70 8.53
CA MET A 1 -15.07 21.93 9.18
C MET A 1 -13.88 22.86 9.39
N ARG A 2 -12.98 22.61 10.37
CA ARG A 2 -11.75 23.41 10.58
C ARG A 2 -10.56 22.68 9.98
N ARG A 3 -9.74 23.34 9.15
CA ARG A 3 -8.47 22.80 8.62
C ARG A 3 -7.38 23.87 8.63
N HIS A 4 -6.13 23.44 8.64
CA HIS A 4 -4.98 24.34 8.47
C HIS A 4 -4.60 24.38 6.99
N ASN A 5 -4.33 25.58 6.47
CA ASN A 5 -3.81 25.76 5.11
C ASN A 5 -2.29 25.46 5.04
N ALA A 6 -1.68 25.60 3.86
CA ALA A 6 -0.26 25.33 3.66
C ALA A 6 0.66 26.23 4.51
N ASP A 7 0.16 27.41 4.90
CA ASP A 7 0.86 28.38 5.77
C ASP A 7 0.60 28.13 7.26
N GLY A 8 -0.15 27.08 7.61
CA GLY A 8 -0.50 26.71 8.97
C GLY A 8 -1.61 27.56 9.60
N ALA A 9 -2.21 28.49 8.87
CA ALA A 9 -3.33 29.30 9.35
C ALA A 9 -4.61 28.47 9.42
N MET A 10 -5.38 28.65 10.50
CA MET A 10 -6.65 27.95 10.68
C MET A 10 -7.73 28.62 9.83
N GLU A 11 -8.23 27.89 8.84
CA GLU A 11 -9.30 28.33 7.96
C GLU A 11 -10.59 27.57 8.22
N TYR A 12 -11.69 28.31 8.18
CA TYR A 12 -13.03 27.78 8.26
C TYR A 12 -13.51 27.44 6.86
N TRP A 13 -13.44 26.15 6.50
CA TRP A 13 -14.07 25.66 5.30
C TRP A 13 -15.55 25.42 5.59
N LEU A 14 -16.38 26.39 5.19
CA LEU A 14 -17.82 26.24 5.04
C LEU A 14 -18.05 25.53 3.70
N GLU A 15 -18.42 24.26 3.78
CA GLU A 15 -18.81 23.48 2.61
C GLU A 15 -20.09 24.09 2.02
N SER A 16 -20.12 24.31 0.71
CA SER A 16 -21.35 24.80 0.07
C SER A 16 -22.46 23.77 0.28
N ALA A 17 -23.68 24.23 0.58
CA ALA A 17 -24.84 23.35 0.76
C ALA A 17 -25.06 22.46 -0.48
N ASP A 18 -24.77 23.01 -1.67
CA ASP A 18 -24.97 22.34 -2.95
C ASP A 18 -23.87 21.32 -3.28
N LEU A 19 -22.77 21.28 -2.52
CA LEU A 19 -21.63 20.41 -2.83
C LEU A 19 -21.98 18.93 -2.70
N MET A 20 -22.90 18.60 -1.79
CA MET A 20 -23.47 17.25 -1.65
C MET A 20 -24.20 16.80 -2.91
N ASP A 21 -25.02 17.68 -3.49
CA ASP A 21 -25.81 17.38 -4.69
C ASP A 21 -24.91 17.28 -5.92
N ILE A 22 -23.94 18.18 -6.07
CA ILE A 22 -22.93 18.14 -7.14
C ILE A 22 -22.15 16.81 -7.11
N ARG A 23 -21.73 16.35 -5.91
CA ARG A 23 -21.03 15.06 -5.76
C ARG A 23 -21.91 13.87 -6.17
N LYS A 24 -23.17 13.88 -5.75
CA LYS A 24 -24.13 12.84 -6.08
C LYS A 24 -24.41 12.78 -7.58
N GLU A 25 -24.56 13.94 -8.22
CA GLU A 25 -24.75 14.06 -9.67
C GLU A 25 -23.51 13.60 -10.46
N ALA A 26 -22.31 13.87 -9.95
CA ALA A 26 -21.04 13.38 -10.51
C ALA A 26 -20.76 11.89 -10.26
N GLY A 27 -21.64 11.17 -9.56
CA GLY A 27 -21.45 9.75 -9.24
C GLY A 27 -20.30 9.48 -8.26
N VAL A 28 -19.86 10.51 -7.53
CA VAL A 28 -18.76 10.41 -6.57
C VAL A 28 -19.27 9.77 -5.30
N LYS A 29 -18.82 8.54 -5.03
CA LYS A 29 -19.21 7.78 -3.83
C LYS A 29 -18.58 8.30 -2.54
N ASP A 30 -17.45 9.00 -2.64
CA ASP A 30 -16.72 9.56 -1.50
C ASP A 30 -17.36 10.89 -1.05
N PRO A 31 -17.93 10.95 0.17
CA PRO A 31 -18.54 12.17 0.69
C PRO A 31 -17.55 13.30 0.98
N TYR A 32 -16.24 13.03 1.03
CA TYR A 32 -15.22 14.02 1.38
C TYR A 32 -14.37 14.45 0.18
N TRP A 33 -14.63 13.89 -0.99
CA TRP A 33 -13.96 14.30 -2.22
C TRP A 33 -14.38 15.72 -2.60
N ASN A 34 -13.42 16.53 -3.05
CA ASN A 34 -13.66 17.89 -3.54
C ASN A 34 -13.11 17.98 -4.96
N PRO A 35 -13.90 18.44 -5.94
CA PRO A 35 -13.43 18.59 -7.31
C PRO A 35 -12.34 19.69 -7.36
N PRO A 36 -11.27 19.49 -8.16
CA PRO A 36 -10.30 20.54 -8.43
C PRO A 36 -10.95 21.77 -9.08
N PRO A 37 -10.37 22.98 -8.91
CA PRO A 37 -10.90 24.19 -9.54
C PRO A 37 -11.03 24.04 -11.06
N GLY A 38 -12.21 24.37 -11.61
CA GLY A 38 -12.47 24.35 -13.05
C GLY A 38 -13.04 23.04 -13.61
N TRP A 39 -13.20 22.01 -12.78
CA TRP A 39 -13.83 20.74 -13.18
C TRP A 39 -15.34 20.85 -13.41
N LYS A 40 -15.83 20.12 -14.42
CA LYS A 40 -17.23 20.02 -14.83
C LYS A 40 -17.71 18.57 -14.82
N LEU A 41 -19.03 18.40 -14.82
CA LEU A 41 -19.67 17.08 -14.90
C LEU A 41 -19.25 16.37 -16.20
N GLY A 42 -18.61 15.20 -16.08
CA GLY A 42 -18.05 14.43 -17.19
C GLY A 42 -16.53 14.53 -17.35
N ASP A 43 -15.87 15.45 -16.62
CA ASP A 43 -14.42 15.49 -16.55
C ASP A 43 -13.91 14.25 -15.82
N ASN A 44 -12.97 13.53 -16.43
CA ASN A 44 -12.44 12.32 -15.84
C ASN A 44 -11.22 12.63 -14.95
N PRO A 45 -11.06 11.97 -13.80
CA PRO A 45 -9.90 12.13 -12.92
C PRO A 45 -8.55 11.73 -13.54
N THR A 46 -8.59 11.08 -14.69
CA THR A 46 -7.42 10.69 -15.46
C THR A 46 -6.99 11.76 -16.47
N GLN A 47 -7.72 12.88 -16.59
CA GLN A 47 -7.42 13.98 -17.53
C GLN A 47 -6.44 15.00 -16.96
N ASP A 48 -6.07 14.90 -15.69
CA ASP A 48 -4.92 15.64 -15.18
C ASP A 48 -3.67 15.17 -15.95
N PRO A 49 -3.00 16.05 -16.73
CA PRO A 49 -1.80 15.68 -17.46
C PRO A 49 -0.68 15.14 -16.56
N VAL A 50 -0.69 15.44 -15.26
CA VAL A 50 0.22 14.85 -14.27
C VAL A 50 -0.16 13.40 -14.00
N CYS A 51 -1.42 13.12 -13.64
CA CYS A 51 -1.91 11.76 -13.41
C CYS A 51 -1.87 10.88 -14.67
N ALA A 52 -2.10 11.44 -15.86
CA ALA A 52 -2.07 10.68 -17.12
C ALA A 52 -0.66 10.14 -17.42
N ARG A 53 0.38 10.95 -17.16
CA ARG A 53 1.79 10.54 -17.33
C ARG A 53 2.14 9.45 -16.33
N GLU A 54 1.86 9.67 -15.05
CA GLU A 54 2.14 8.71 -13.97
C GLU A 54 1.43 7.38 -14.20
N LEU A 55 0.17 7.42 -14.64
CA LEU A 55 -0.59 6.22 -14.96
C LEU A 55 -0.01 5.46 -16.16
N LYS A 56 0.52 6.16 -17.16
CA LYS A 56 1.20 5.54 -18.31
C LYS A 56 2.49 4.86 -17.87
N GLU A 57 3.32 5.53 -17.09
CA GLU A 57 4.56 4.98 -16.54
C GLU A 57 4.29 3.72 -15.69
N LEU A 58 3.31 3.77 -14.80
CA LEU A 58 2.90 2.61 -14.00
C LEU A 58 2.44 1.43 -14.87
N ARG A 59 1.68 1.68 -15.94
CA ARG A 59 1.25 0.62 -16.87
C ARG A 59 2.44 -0.03 -17.57
N GLU A 60 3.44 0.76 -17.97
CA GLU A 60 4.67 0.27 -18.59
C GLU A 60 5.51 -0.57 -17.61
N GLU A 61 5.65 -0.12 -16.36
CA GLU A 61 6.35 -0.88 -15.31
C GLU A 61 5.67 -2.21 -15.00
N ILE A 62 4.34 -2.23 -14.88
CA ILE A 62 3.55 -3.46 -14.69
C ILE A 62 3.75 -4.41 -15.87
N ALA A 63 3.72 -3.90 -17.10
CA ALA A 63 3.95 -4.72 -18.29
C ALA A 63 5.37 -5.32 -18.29
N LYS A 64 6.38 -4.53 -17.95
CA LYS A 64 7.77 -4.98 -17.84
C LYS A 64 7.95 -6.06 -16.77
N LEU A 65 7.36 -5.87 -15.59
CA LEU A 65 7.41 -6.84 -14.50
C LEU A 65 6.70 -8.16 -14.87
N LYS A 66 5.57 -8.06 -15.59
CA LYS A 66 4.83 -9.24 -16.05
C LYS A 66 5.65 -10.05 -17.07
N THR A 67 6.34 -9.38 -17.99
CA THR A 67 7.21 -10.03 -18.96
C THR A 67 8.42 -10.67 -18.30
N SER A 68 9.11 -9.97 -17.40
CA SER A 68 10.28 -10.52 -16.69
C SER A 68 9.91 -11.73 -15.83
N MET A 69 8.76 -11.70 -15.17
CA MET A 69 8.25 -12.85 -14.40
C MET A 69 7.93 -14.05 -15.30
N MET A 70 7.40 -13.82 -16.50
CA MET A 70 7.09 -14.90 -17.44
C MET A 70 8.35 -15.46 -18.12
N GLU A 71 9.35 -14.63 -18.38
CA GLU A 71 10.65 -15.05 -18.94
C GLU A 71 11.44 -15.90 -17.93
N ASN A 72 11.49 -15.50 -16.66
CA ASN A 72 12.12 -16.30 -15.59
C ASN A 72 11.50 -17.70 -15.47
N ARG A 73 10.18 -17.83 -15.63
CA ARG A 73 9.51 -19.15 -15.65
C ARG A 73 9.84 -20.00 -16.88
N LYS A 74 10.23 -19.39 -18.00
CA LYS A 74 10.63 -20.11 -19.23
C LYS A 74 12.08 -20.57 -19.11
N THR A 75 12.97 -19.75 -18.55
CA THR A 75 14.37 -20.15 -18.30
C THR A 75 14.46 -21.29 -17.30
N GLU A 76 13.67 -21.30 -16.22
CA GLU A 76 13.59 -22.44 -15.28
C GLU A 76 13.18 -23.76 -15.97
N LYS A 77 12.18 -23.73 -16.86
CA LYS A 77 11.71 -24.92 -17.58
C LYS A 77 12.71 -25.43 -18.61
N ASN A 78 13.45 -24.55 -19.27
CA ASN A 78 14.50 -24.94 -20.22
C ASN A 78 15.76 -25.46 -19.50
N LEU A 79 16.08 -24.92 -18.31
CA LEU A 79 17.20 -25.38 -17.49
C LEU A 79 16.98 -26.80 -16.94
N ALA A 80 15.72 -27.16 -16.62
CA ALA A 80 15.35 -28.50 -16.15
C ALA A 80 15.47 -29.61 -17.23
N LEU A 81 15.53 -29.26 -18.52
CA LEU A 81 15.59 -30.20 -19.64
C LEU A 81 17.02 -30.47 -20.17
N VAL A 82 18.02 -29.69 -19.72
CA VAL A 82 19.40 -29.71 -20.29
C VAL A 82 20.42 -30.41 -19.38
N THR A 83 20.07 -30.80 -18.17
CA THR A 83 21.00 -31.42 -17.21
C THR A 83 21.18 -32.93 -17.42
N THR A 84 21.96 -33.31 -18.43
CA THR A 84 22.87 -34.48 -18.35
C THR A 84 24.02 -34.15 -17.38
N PRO A 85 24.42 -35.07 -16.48
CA PRO A 85 25.34 -34.73 -15.40
C PRO A 85 26.79 -34.67 -15.88
N ASN A 86 27.36 -33.46 -15.93
CA ASN A 86 28.81 -33.27 -15.95
C ASN A 86 29.25 -32.70 -14.58
N SER A 87 29.98 -33.51 -13.82
CA SER A 87 30.10 -33.47 -12.36
C SER A 87 31.07 -32.43 -11.78
N ALA A 88 31.26 -31.28 -12.42
CA ALA A 88 32.16 -30.23 -11.92
C ALA A 88 31.51 -28.84 -11.79
N ALA A 89 30.49 -28.52 -12.60
CA ALA A 89 29.84 -27.21 -12.58
C ALA A 89 28.69 -27.08 -11.56
N ALA A 90 28.14 -28.20 -11.10
CA ALA A 90 27.00 -28.21 -10.16
C ALA A 90 27.36 -27.63 -8.77
N SER A 91 28.63 -27.72 -8.36
CA SER A 91 29.10 -27.27 -7.04
C SER A 91 29.07 -25.74 -6.87
N GLN A 92 29.42 -24.98 -7.92
CA GLN A 92 29.47 -23.51 -7.84
C GLN A 92 28.07 -22.87 -7.86
N ASN A 93 27.10 -23.45 -8.59
CA ASN A 93 25.74 -22.92 -8.66
C ASN A 93 24.99 -23.07 -7.32
N MET A 94 25.15 -24.19 -6.61
CA MET A 94 24.52 -24.38 -5.30
C MET A 94 25.02 -23.39 -4.24
N VAL A 95 26.31 -23.02 -4.28
CA VAL A 95 26.89 -22.06 -3.33
C VAL A 95 26.38 -20.65 -3.59
N HIS A 96 26.19 -20.26 -4.87
CA HIS A 96 25.65 -18.95 -5.19
C HIS A 96 24.17 -18.82 -4.82
N GLU A 97 23.38 -19.87 -5.05
CA GLU A 97 21.96 -19.93 -4.71
C GLU A 97 21.75 -19.92 -3.18
N ALA A 98 22.55 -20.70 -2.44
CA ALA A 98 22.56 -20.66 -0.97
C ALA A 98 22.95 -19.27 -0.44
N ASN A 99 23.95 -18.60 -1.04
CA ASN A 99 24.35 -17.25 -0.65
C ASN A 99 23.27 -16.19 -0.90
N MET A 100 22.40 -16.36 -1.90
CA MET A 100 21.26 -15.46 -2.13
C MET A 100 20.08 -15.75 -1.20
N LEU A 101 19.89 -17.01 -0.79
CA LEU A 101 18.77 -17.44 0.04
C LEU A 101 18.98 -17.15 1.53
N LEU A 102 20.23 -17.14 2.00
CA LEU A 102 20.59 -16.89 3.40
C LEU A 102 20.19 -15.48 3.89
N PRO A 103 20.52 -14.37 3.20
CA PRO A 103 20.09 -13.01 3.60
C PRO A 103 18.58 -12.84 3.55
N LEU A 104 17.91 -13.49 2.60
CA LEU A 104 16.45 -13.42 2.49
C LEU A 104 15.77 -14.14 3.66
N LYS A 105 16.29 -15.30 4.06
CA LYS A 105 15.81 -16.05 5.22
C LYS A 105 16.01 -15.26 6.51
N GLU A 106 17.17 -14.60 6.67
CA GLU A 106 17.45 -13.74 7.82
C GLU A 106 16.45 -12.58 7.90
N LYS A 107 16.25 -11.86 6.79
CA LYS A 107 15.25 -10.78 6.72
C LYS A 107 13.83 -11.27 7.03
N TYR A 108 13.47 -12.47 6.56
CA TYR A 108 12.17 -13.08 6.88
C TYR A 108 12.02 -13.37 8.38
N MET A 109 13.07 -13.89 9.03
CA MET A 109 13.04 -14.11 10.49
C MET A 109 12.90 -12.80 11.27
N ASP A 110 13.56 -11.73 10.82
CA ASP A 110 13.47 -10.43 11.49
C ASP A 110 12.07 -9.80 11.33
N LEU A 111 11.45 -9.97 10.16
CA LEU A 111 10.06 -9.58 9.94
C LEU A 111 9.09 -10.35 10.85
N MET A 112 9.30 -11.66 11.01
CA MET A 112 8.52 -12.49 11.94
C MET A 112 8.65 -12.01 13.38
N LYS A 113 9.88 -11.74 13.85
CA LYS A 113 10.09 -11.20 15.21
C LYS A 113 9.42 -9.84 15.41
N LEU A 114 9.48 -8.97 14.40
CA LEU A 114 8.84 -7.66 14.45
C LEU A 114 7.31 -7.80 14.51
N LYS A 115 6.73 -8.71 13.71
CA LYS A 115 5.31 -9.04 13.73
C LYS A 115 4.87 -9.48 15.13
N ASP A 116 5.58 -10.43 15.73
CA ASP A 116 5.25 -10.95 17.06
C ASP A 116 5.30 -9.85 18.13
N LYS A 117 6.29 -8.94 18.02
CA LYS A 117 6.39 -7.77 18.91
C LYS A 117 5.19 -6.82 18.76
N LEU A 118 4.79 -6.51 17.53
CA LEU A 118 3.66 -5.62 17.26
C LEU A 118 2.33 -6.23 17.75
N GLU A 119 2.13 -7.53 17.54
CA GLU A 119 0.95 -8.25 18.02
C GLU A 119 0.89 -8.24 19.56
N GLY A 120 2.03 -8.41 20.24
CA GLY A 120 2.12 -8.26 21.70
C GLY A 120 1.73 -6.86 22.19
N GLN A 121 2.33 -5.83 21.59
CA GLN A 121 2.03 -4.42 21.95
C GLN A 121 0.56 -4.06 21.70
N LEU A 122 -0.01 -4.50 20.58
CA LEU A 122 -1.41 -4.28 20.27
C LEU A 122 -2.32 -4.98 21.29
N GLY A 123 -1.97 -6.18 21.73
CA GLY A 123 -2.69 -6.90 22.78
C GLY A 123 -2.65 -6.19 24.14
N GLU A 124 -1.52 -5.59 24.51
CA GLU A 124 -1.37 -4.80 25.74
C GLU A 124 -2.19 -3.50 25.71
N ILE A 125 -2.18 -2.81 24.56
CA ILE A 125 -3.01 -1.61 24.34
C ILE A 125 -4.48 -1.96 24.44
N GLY A 126 -4.92 -3.04 23.78
CA GLY A 126 -6.32 -3.51 23.84
C GLY A 126 -6.78 -3.80 25.27
N LYS A 127 -5.94 -4.47 26.07
CA LYS A 127 -6.23 -4.72 27.50
C LYS A 127 -6.31 -3.43 28.30
N SER A 128 -5.37 -2.50 28.08
CA SER A 128 -5.35 -1.21 28.77
C SER A 128 -6.59 -0.38 28.45
N LEU A 129 -7.05 -0.38 27.19
CA LEU A 129 -8.24 0.33 26.76
C LEU A 129 -9.53 -0.27 27.36
N SER A 130 -9.61 -1.61 27.47
CA SER A 130 -10.75 -2.27 28.13
C SER A 130 -10.89 -1.96 29.63
N GLY A 131 -9.81 -1.49 30.28
CA GLY A 131 -9.84 -1.04 31.67
C GLY A 131 -10.32 0.40 31.86
N VAL A 132 -10.32 1.22 30.80
CA VAL A 132 -10.70 2.64 30.87
C VAL A 132 -12.22 2.85 30.75
N GLU A 133 -12.93 1.93 30.08
CA GLU A 133 -14.41 1.94 30.01
C GLU A 133 -15.09 1.79 31.38
N VAL A 134 -14.38 1.27 32.39
CA VAL A 134 -14.94 1.07 33.75
C VAL A 134 -14.86 2.33 34.63
N ILE A 135 -14.02 3.33 34.29
CA ILE A 135 -13.85 4.53 35.12
C ILE A 135 -14.77 5.68 34.69
N GLU A 136 -15.23 5.71 33.44
CA GLU A 136 -16.19 6.73 32.98
C GLU A 136 -17.60 6.56 33.59
N ASP A 137 -18.00 5.32 33.95
CA ASP A 137 -19.29 5.06 34.60
C ASP A 137 -19.37 5.56 36.05
N TYR A 138 -18.24 5.62 36.79
CA TYR A 138 -18.24 6.11 38.17
C TYR A 138 -18.16 7.64 38.30
N ARG A 139 -17.77 8.35 37.24
CA ARG A 139 -17.70 9.84 37.23
C ARG A 139 -19.04 10.52 36.92
N LEU A 140 -20.05 9.77 36.50
CA LEU A 140 -21.41 10.27 36.25
C LEU A 140 -22.34 10.12 37.47
N LEU A 141 -21.85 9.62 38.61
CA LEU A 141 -22.62 9.37 39.84
C LEU A 141 -22.23 10.26 41.04
N LEU A 142 -21.45 11.32 40.84
CA LEU A 142 -21.16 12.38 41.82
C LEU A 142 -21.45 13.75 41.20
#